data_AF-R4WDV4-F1
#
_entry.id   AF-R4WDV4-F1
#
_cell.length_a   1.000
_cell.length_b   1.000
_cell.length_c   1.000
_cell.angle_alpha   90.00
_cell.angle_beta   90.00
_cell.angle_gamma   90.00
#
_symmetry.space_group_name_H-M   'P 1'
#
loop_
_entity.id
_entity.type
_entity.pdbx_description
1 polymer ?
#
loop_
_entity_poly.entity_id
_entity_poly.type
_entity_poly.pdbx_seq_one_letter_code
_entity_poly.pdbx_strand_id
1 'polypeptide(L)'
;MSDSEDLDQARDLDSSSVRQCWICFATEEDDTTAQWIQPCNCKGTTKWVHQGCLQQWVDEKQKSGRDVKVACPQCKTEYIIFFPSSNKLVIFLDRVDALVYKSCPFIAAGIMVGSLYWTAVTYGAITVMQVVGQPNAVEVMDRFEPALLLTGLPCIPVFLITFKMVQWEDSLLEFLRKAGPRLPVLRHFLPAPVANESGTNNETVVTEEMSCTRVFTGALLLPTIATITGDLLYKNTIRSSVQRTLLGGLTFIIVRGVIKMYHKQQVYKRLRRRRILDYSPSIEEEFSQ
;
A
#
# COMPACT_ATOMS: atom_id res chain seq x y z
N MET A 1 80.45 22.72 -24.19
CA MET A 1 79.41 22.61 -23.14
C MET A 1 78.30 23.64 -23.38
N SER A 2 77.99 23.88 -24.67
CA SER A 2 77.06 24.91 -25.15
C SER A 2 76.02 24.36 -26.12
N ASP A 3 76.17 23.12 -26.59
CA ASP A 3 75.28 22.53 -27.62
C ASP A 3 74.16 21.67 -26.99
N SER A 4 74.19 21.45 -25.67
CA SER A 4 73.19 20.67 -24.93
C SER A 4 72.06 21.51 -24.34
N GLU A 5 72.29 22.81 -24.12
CA GLU A 5 71.25 23.72 -23.58
C GLU A 5 70.29 24.21 -24.67
N ASP A 6 70.73 24.30 -25.93
CA ASP A 6 69.88 24.68 -27.06
C ASP A 6 68.88 23.59 -27.49
N LEU A 7 69.19 22.31 -27.23
CA LEU A 7 68.30 21.18 -27.54
C LEU A 7 67.20 20.96 -26.50
N ASP A 8 67.43 21.33 -25.25
CA ASP A 8 66.40 21.27 -24.20
C ASP A 8 65.43 22.46 -24.29
N GLN A 9 65.90 23.65 -24.70
CA GLN A 9 65.03 24.81 -24.89
C GLN A 9 64.13 24.70 -26.14
N ALA A 10 64.49 23.87 -27.12
CA ALA A 10 63.64 23.54 -28.26
C ALA A 10 62.52 22.53 -27.92
N ARG A 11 62.66 21.73 -26.86
CA ARG A 11 61.63 20.74 -26.44
C ARG A 11 60.55 21.34 -25.55
N ASP A 12 60.83 22.43 -24.84
CA ASP A 12 59.85 23.08 -23.97
C ASP A 12 58.84 23.98 -24.72
N LEU A 13 59.16 24.43 -25.94
CA LEU A 13 58.26 25.26 -26.74
C LEU A 13 57.12 24.44 -27.41
N ASP A 14 57.30 23.14 -27.60
CA ASP A 14 56.29 22.28 -28.24
C ASP A 14 55.24 21.73 -27.25
N SER A 15 55.55 21.72 -25.95
CA SER A 15 54.62 21.28 -24.88
C SER A 15 53.37 22.16 -24.72
N SER A 16 53.38 23.37 -25.31
CA SER A 16 52.28 24.34 -25.23
C SER A 16 51.17 24.10 -26.26
N SER A 17 51.37 23.18 -27.21
CA SER A 17 50.50 22.99 -28.38
C SER A 17 49.64 21.72 -28.34
N VAL A 18 50.00 20.74 -27.50
CA VAL A 18 49.35 19.43 -27.46
C VAL A 18 47.92 19.54 -26.93
N ARG A 19 46.95 19.10 -27.72
CA ARG A 19 45.55 19.05 -27.30
C ARG A 19 45.37 17.92 -26.30
N GLN A 20 44.72 18.23 -25.19
CA GLN A 20 44.36 17.27 -24.17
C GLN A 20 42.88 17.41 -23.83
N CYS A 21 42.15 16.30 -23.84
CA CYS A 21 40.72 16.30 -23.54
C CYS A 21 40.52 16.49 -22.03
N TRP A 22 39.83 17.55 -21.60
CA TRP A 22 39.64 17.80 -20.15
C TRP A 22 38.73 16.78 -19.44
N ILE A 23 38.02 15.92 -20.18
CA ILE A 23 37.13 14.89 -19.62
C ILE A 23 37.86 13.56 -19.41
N CYS A 24 38.51 13.03 -20.45
CA CYS A 24 39.18 11.72 -20.39
C CYS A 24 40.70 11.81 -20.23
N PHE A 25 41.27 13.02 -20.26
CA PHE A 25 42.70 13.33 -20.13
C PHE A 25 43.60 12.75 -21.22
N ALA A 26 43.05 12.09 -22.24
CA ALA A 26 43.78 11.64 -23.43
C ALA A 26 44.28 12.82 -24.26
N THR A 27 45.45 12.64 -24.87
CA THR A 27 46.11 13.59 -25.76
C THR A 27 45.82 13.26 -27.22
N GLU A 28 46.19 14.16 -28.14
CA GLU A 28 46.05 13.94 -29.59
C GLU A 28 46.84 12.71 -30.09
N GLU A 29 47.88 12.28 -29.36
CA GLU A 29 48.69 11.10 -29.67
C GLU A 29 47.99 9.79 -29.30
N ASP A 30 47.15 9.80 -28.25
CA ASP A 30 46.46 8.61 -27.74
C ASP A 30 45.29 8.18 -28.64
N ASP A 31 44.63 9.14 -29.31
CA ASP A 31 43.52 8.89 -30.24
C ASP A 31 43.54 9.87 -31.41
N THR A 32 44.27 9.49 -32.46
CA THR A 32 44.41 10.26 -33.70
C THR A 32 43.11 10.36 -34.52
N THR A 33 42.11 9.53 -34.21
CA THR A 33 40.81 9.51 -34.92
C THR A 33 39.74 10.35 -34.23
N ALA A 34 40.01 10.83 -33.01
CA ALA A 34 39.04 11.59 -32.23
C ALA A 34 38.69 12.94 -32.86
N GLN A 35 37.41 13.30 -32.83
CA GLN A 35 36.94 14.62 -33.23
C GLN A 35 37.12 15.62 -32.08
N TRP A 36 38.04 16.56 -32.25
CA TRP A 36 38.33 17.62 -31.29
C TRP A 36 37.45 18.86 -31.51
N ILE A 37 36.89 19.40 -30.43
CA ILE A 37 36.09 20.62 -30.46
C ILE A 37 36.53 21.60 -29.37
N GLN A 38 36.19 22.88 -29.57
CA GLN A 38 36.36 23.95 -28.60
C GLN A 38 34.99 24.63 -28.36
N PRO A 39 34.17 24.12 -27.43
CA PRO A 39 32.80 24.60 -27.21
C PRO A 39 32.71 25.86 -26.31
N CYS A 40 33.84 26.36 -25.81
CA CYS A 40 33.87 27.47 -24.85
C CYS A 40 35.12 28.36 -25.01
N ASN A 41 35.16 29.47 -24.26
CA ASN A 41 36.23 30.46 -24.33
C ASN A 41 37.35 30.25 -23.28
N CYS A 42 37.53 29.01 -22.79
CA CYS A 42 38.66 28.69 -21.92
C CYS A 42 40.01 28.86 -22.64
N LYS A 43 41.08 29.09 -21.87
CA LYS A 43 42.45 29.25 -22.38
C LYS A 43 43.30 27.99 -22.10
N GLY A 44 44.35 27.80 -22.89
CA GLY A 44 45.26 26.66 -22.77
C GLY A 44 44.63 25.33 -23.19
N THR A 45 45.09 24.23 -22.62
CA THR A 45 44.64 22.86 -22.92
C THR A 45 43.20 22.60 -22.47
N THR A 46 42.72 23.30 -21.45
CA THR A 46 41.38 23.13 -20.86
C THR A 46 40.20 23.47 -21.79
N LYS A 47 40.47 24.08 -22.96
CA LYS A 47 39.44 24.42 -23.95
C LYS A 47 39.11 23.27 -24.90
N TRP A 48 40.00 22.28 -25.00
CA TRP A 48 39.90 21.16 -25.93
C TRP A 48 39.18 19.97 -25.31
N VAL A 49 38.28 19.37 -26.07
CA VAL A 49 37.52 18.17 -25.64
C VAL A 49 37.13 17.36 -26.87
N HIS A 50 37.02 16.04 -26.71
CA HIS A 50 36.43 15.21 -27.75
C HIS A 50 34.92 15.44 -27.86
N GLN A 51 34.40 15.44 -29.09
CA GLN A 51 32.97 15.55 -29.38
C GLN A 51 32.15 14.50 -28.60
N GLY A 52 32.57 13.24 -28.64
CA GLY A 52 31.88 12.14 -27.94
C GLY A 52 31.92 12.27 -26.42
N CYS A 53 33.07 12.66 -25.85
CA CYS A 53 33.19 12.88 -24.41
C CYS A 53 32.27 14.01 -23.93
N LEU A 54 32.20 15.11 -24.70
CA LEU A 54 31.32 16.22 -24.34
C LEU A 54 29.84 15.86 -24.49
N GLN A 55 29.47 15.11 -25.53
CA GLN A 55 28.09 14.63 -25.73
C GLN A 55 27.62 13.80 -24.53
N GLN A 56 28.40 12.80 -24.12
CA GLN A 56 28.05 11.97 -22.95
C GLN A 56 27.95 12.78 -21.66
N TRP A 57 28.84 13.76 -21.47
CA TRP A 57 28.80 14.65 -20.31
C TRP A 57 27.56 15.55 -20.31
N VAL A 58 27.16 16.08 -21.47
CA VAL A 58 25.93 16.86 -21.65
C VAL A 58 24.69 15.99 -21.39
N ASP A 59 24.64 14.78 -21.95
CA ASP A 59 23.54 13.82 -21.76
C ASP A 59 23.33 13.51 -20.28
N GLU A 60 24.42 13.33 -19.53
CA GLU A 60 24.36 13.14 -18.09
C GLU A 60 23.81 14.36 -17.34
N LYS A 61 24.14 15.57 -17.77
CA LYS A 61 23.59 16.82 -17.20
C LYS A 61 22.13 17.06 -17.56
N GLN A 62 21.65 16.53 -18.69
CA GLN A 62 20.28 16.69 -19.19
C GLN A 62 19.34 15.52 -18.82
N LYS A 63 19.74 14.59 -17.95
CA LYS A 63 18.89 13.47 -17.47
C LYS A 63 17.52 13.90 -16.92
N SER A 64 17.43 15.10 -16.34
CA SER A 64 16.18 15.67 -15.79
C SER A 64 15.33 16.42 -16.82
N GLY A 65 15.84 16.65 -18.03
CA GLY A 65 15.13 17.34 -19.10
C GLY A 65 16.07 17.81 -20.21
N ARG A 66 15.68 17.57 -21.47
CA ARG A 66 16.42 18.01 -22.67
C ARG A 66 16.47 19.54 -22.86
N ASP A 67 15.64 20.27 -22.13
CA ASP A 67 15.56 21.74 -22.17
C ASP A 67 16.51 22.42 -21.17
N VAL A 68 17.22 21.64 -20.35
CA VAL A 68 18.18 22.19 -19.39
C VAL A 68 19.40 22.70 -20.14
N LYS A 69 19.65 24.01 -20.05
CA LYS A 69 20.87 24.63 -20.58
C LYS A 69 22.10 24.11 -19.85
N VAL A 70 23.10 23.68 -20.62
CA VAL A 70 24.37 23.17 -20.07
C VAL A 70 25.48 24.16 -20.39
N ALA A 71 26.30 24.48 -19.39
CA ALA A 71 27.40 25.44 -19.51
C ALA A 71 28.74 24.84 -19.07
N CYS A 72 29.82 25.43 -19.57
CA CYS A 72 31.18 25.08 -19.18
C CYS A 72 31.38 25.23 -17.65
N PRO A 73 31.95 24.23 -16.95
CA PRO A 73 32.14 24.31 -15.51
C PRO A 73 33.11 25.43 -15.09
N GLN A 74 34.11 25.72 -15.93
CA GLN A 74 35.19 26.68 -15.67
C GLN A 74 34.78 28.12 -16.02
N CYS A 75 34.48 28.39 -17.30
CA CYS A 75 34.21 29.75 -17.77
C CYS A 75 32.72 30.13 -17.85
N LYS A 76 31.81 29.20 -17.50
CA LYS A 76 30.35 29.39 -17.53
C LYS A 76 29.75 29.75 -18.90
N THR A 77 30.51 29.60 -19.98
CA THR A 77 29.96 29.75 -21.34
C THR A 77 28.92 28.67 -21.61
N GLU A 78 27.70 29.04 -22.00
CA GLU A 78 26.63 28.11 -22.41
C GLU A 78 27.06 27.35 -23.68
N TYR A 79 26.90 26.03 -23.68
CA TYR A 79 27.17 25.22 -24.86
C TYR A 79 26.03 25.35 -25.87
N ILE A 80 26.39 25.49 -27.14
CA ILE A 80 25.43 25.59 -28.24
C ILE A 80 25.14 24.18 -28.75
N ILE A 81 23.97 23.64 -28.43
CA ILE A 81 23.55 22.29 -28.84
C ILE A 81 22.50 22.41 -29.94
N PHE A 82 22.80 21.87 -31.13
CA PHE A 82 21.86 21.82 -32.25
C PHE A 82 21.13 20.48 -32.25
N PHE A 83 19.80 20.52 -32.18
CA PHE A 83 18.94 19.35 -32.34
C PHE A 83 18.34 19.34 -33.74
N PRO A 84 18.56 18.28 -34.54
CA PRO A 84 17.96 18.18 -35.87
C PRO A 84 16.43 18.10 -35.76
N SER A 85 15.71 18.72 -36.71
CA SER A 85 14.25 18.73 -36.71
C SER A 85 13.68 17.32 -36.76
N SER A 86 12.88 16.95 -35.76
CA SER A 86 12.17 15.67 -35.74
C SER A 86 11.01 15.66 -36.73
N ASN A 87 10.76 14.52 -37.38
CA ASN A 87 9.60 14.32 -38.25
C ASN A 87 8.28 14.58 -37.49
N LYS A 88 7.25 15.08 -38.19
CA LYS A 88 5.93 15.37 -37.59
C LYS A 88 5.30 14.16 -36.89
N LEU A 89 5.58 12.93 -37.36
CA LEU A 89 5.13 11.69 -36.74
C LEU A 89 5.69 11.50 -35.32
N VAL A 90 6.96 11.86 -35.10
CA VAL A 90 7.59 11.73 -33.78
C VAL A 90 6.94 12.69 -32.78
N ILE A 91 6.67 13.92 -33.20
CA ILE A 91 5.98 14.92 -32.36
C ILE A 91 4.55 14.46 -32.02
N PHE A 92 3.86 13.81 -32.96
CA PHE A 92 2.54 13.24 -32.72
C PHE A 92 2.60 12.09 -31.71
N LEU A 93 3.56 11.17 -31.87
CA LEU A 93 3.78 10.06 -30.94
C LEU A 93 4.10 10.56 -29.53
N ASP A 94 5.00 11.55 -29.39
CA ASP A 94 5.32 12.17 -28.09
C ASP A 94 4.06 12.77 -27.41
N ARG A 95 3.14 13.33 -28.21
CA ARG A 95 1.87 13.88 -27.69
C ARG A 95 0.90 12.78 -27.26
N VAL A 96 0.83 11.68 -28.01
CA VAL A 96 0.03 10.51 -27.63
C VAL A 96 0.57 9.90 -26.34
N ASP A 97 1.88 9.70 -26.23
CA ASP A 97 2.51 9.14 -25.03
C ASP A 97 2.27 10.03 -23.79
N ALA A 98 2.36 11.35 -23.96
CA ALA A 98 2.03 12.30 -22.89
C ALA A 98 0.55 12.20 -22.46
N LEU A 99 -0.37 12.03 -23.42
CA LEU A 99 -1.80 11.86 -23.14
C LEU A 99 -2.08 10.51 -22.45
N VAL A 100 -1.44 9.43 -22.92
CA VAL A 100 -1.56 8.09 -22.33
C VAL A 100 -1.06 8.10 -20.90
N TYR A 101 0.12 8.67 -20.64
CA TYR A 101 0.68 8.78 -19.29
C TYR A 101 -0.26 9.54 -18.34
N LYS A 102 -0.84 10.64 -18.81
CA LYS A 102 -1.79 11.44 -18.02
C LYS A 102 -3.13 10.73 -17.79
N SER A 103 -3.61 9.95 -18.77
CA SER A 103 -4.93 9.31 -18.74
C SER A 103 -4.93 7.96 -18.04
N CYS A 104 -3.80 7.25 -18.06
CA CYS A 104 -3.61 5.94 -17.46
C CYS A 104 -4.13 5.83 -16.01
N PRO A 105 -3.79 6.72 -15.05
CA PRO A 105 -4.29 6.60 -13.68
C PRO A 105 -5.81 6.74 -13.58
N PHE A 106 -6.45 7.55 -14.43
CA PHE A 106 -7.90 7.71 -14.44
C PHE A 106 -8.62 6.48 -14.98
N ILE A 107 -8.09 5.90 -16.06
CA ILE A 107 -8.63 4.65 -16.63
C ILE A 107 -8.49 3.52 -15.62
N ALA A 108 -7.30 3.38 -15.01
CA ALA A 108 -7.06 2.38 -13.98
C ALA A 108 -8.01 2.55 -12.77
N ALA A 109 -8.20 3.77 -12.29
CA ALA A 109 -9.15 4.07 -11.21
C ALA A 109 -10.60 3.74 -11.62
N GLY A 110 -11.01 4.09 -12.85
CA GLY A 110 -12.34 3.79 -13.37
C GLY A 110 -12.61 2.30 -13.46
N ILE A 111 -11.66 1.51 -13.97
CA ILE A 111 -11.74 0.04 -14.03
C ILE A 111 -11.85 -0.53 -12.62
N MET A 112 -11.01 -0.08 -11.68
CA MET A 112 -11.02 -0.57 -10.30
C MET A 112 -12.36 -0.30 -9.60
N VAL A 113 -12.90 0.91 -9.70
CA VAL A 113 -14.21 1.26 -9.13
C VAL A 113 -15.34 0.47 -9.78
N GLY A 114 -15.31 0.33 -11.11
CA GLY A 114 -16.29 -0.47 -11.85
C GLY A 114 -16.31 -1.94 -11.43
N SER A 115 -15.13 -2.56 -11.28
CA SER A 115 -15.00 -3.94 -10.80
C SER A 115 -15.49 -4.10 -9.35
N LEU A 116 -15.16 -3.16 -8.46
CA LEU A 116 -15.64 -3.18 -7.08
C LEU A 116 -17.16 -3.02 -6.99
N TYR A 117 -17.73 -2.16 -7.82
CA TYR A 117 -19.17 -1.95 -7.89
C TYR A 117 -19.89 -3.22 -8.40
N TRP A 118 -19.44 -3.81 -9.49
CA TRP A 118 -20.07 -5.01 -10.06
C TRP A 118 -19.96 -6.23 -9.14
N THR A 119 -18.84 -6.38 -8.43
CA THR A 119 -18.69 -7.43 -7.42
C THR A 119 -19.63 -7.20 -6.22
N ALA A 120 -19.84 -5.96 -5.79
CA ALA A 120 -20.82 -5.64 -4.75
C ALA A 120 -22.27 -5.92 -5.20
N VAL A 121 -22.61 -5.60 -6.47
CA VAL A 121 -23.93 -5.92 -7.05
C VAL A 121 -24.16 -7.43 -7.09
N THR A 122 -23.21 -8.20 -7.63
CA THR A 122 -23.34 -9.66 -7.73
C THR A 122 -23.43 -10.31 -6.35
N TYR A 123 -22.65 -9.84 -5.38
CA TYR A 123 -22.76 -10.29 -4.00
C TYR A 123 -24.13 -9.97 -3.40
N GLY A 124 -24.63 -8.74 -3.59
CA GLY A 124 -25.98 -8.34 -3.16
C GLY A 124 -27.07 -9.28 -3.71
N ALA A 125 -27.00 -9.62 -4.99
CA ALA A 125 -27.93 -10.58 -5.61
C ALA A 125 -27.87 -11.96 -4.93
N ILE A 126 -26.65 -12.48 -4.72
CA ILE A 126 -26.44 -13.77 -4.05
C ILE A 126 -27.03 -13.75 -2.63
N THR A 127 -26.85 -12.67 -1.88
CA THR A 127 -27.42 -12.57 -0.52
C THR A 127 -28.94 -12.57 -0.52
N VAL A 128 -29.59 -11.88 -1.47
CA VAL A 128 -31.06 -11.89 -1.60
C VAL A 128 -31.55 -13.30 -1.95
N MET A 129 -30.89 -13.97 -2.91
CA MET A 129 -31.21 -15.36 -3.27
C MET A 129 -31.06 -16.32 -2.09
N GLN A 130 -30.05 -16.12 -1.24
CA GLN A 130 -29.81 -16.94 -0.04
C GLN A 130 -30.86 -16.72 1.04
N VAL A 131 -31.27 -15.48 1.30
CA VAL A 131 -32.20 -15.14 2.39
C VAL A 131 -33.65 -15.44 2.02
N VAL A 132 -34.06 -15.10 0.79
CA VAL A 132 -35.45 -15.21 0.33
C VAL A 132 -35.74 -16.60 -0.24
N GLY A 133 -34.73 -17.24 -0.83
CA GLY A 133 -34.84 -18.51 -1.56
C GLY A 133 -35.10 -18.29 -3.05
N GLN A 134 -34.62 -19.21 -3.90
CA GLN A 134 -34.62 -19.09 -5.37
C GLN A 134 -35.94 -18.60 -6.00
N PRO A 135 -37.10 -19.28 -5.82
CA PRO A 135 -38.32 -18.91 -6.55
C PRO A 135 -38.87 -17.55 -6.11
N ASN A 136 -38.83 -17.28 -4.82
CA ASN A 136 -39.34 -16.03 -4.25
C ASN A 136 -38.40 -14.85 -4.51
N ALA A 137 -37.09 -15.10 -4.63
CA ALA A 137 -36.10 -14.05 -4.88
C ALA A 137 -36.27 -13.44 -6.28
N VAL A 138 -36.51 -14.27 -7.30
CA VAL A 138 -36.78 -13.79 -8.67
C VAL A 138 -38.06 -12.96 -8.72
N GLU A 139 -39.14 -13.44 -8.10
CA GLU A 139 -40.41 -12.69 -8.04
C GLU A 139 -40.26 -11.34 -7.31
N VAL A 140 -39.48 -11.31 -6.23
CA VAL A 140 -39.20 -10.06 -5.51
C VAL A 140 -38.35 -9.13 -6.36
N MET A 141 -37.33 -9.65 -7.05
CA MET A 141 -36.49 -8.84 -7.95
C MET A 141 -37.28 -8.27 -9.12
N ASP A 142 -38.17 -9.05 -9.76
CA ASP A 142 -38.97 -8.60 -10.91
C ASP A 142 -39.98 -7.50 -10.55
N ARG A 143 -40.38 -7.38 -9.28
CA ARG A 143 -41.32 -6.36 -8.81
C ARG A 143 -40.69 -4.98 -8.60
N PHE A 144 -39.38 -4.88 -8.44
CA PHE A 144 -38.69 -3.61 -8.18
C PHE A 144 -38.20 -2.95 -9.46
N GLU A 145 -38.11 -1.60 -9.44
CA GLU A 145 -37.55 -0.85 -10.55
C GLU A 145 -36.07 -1.22 -10.78
N PRO A 146 -35.61 -1.38 -12.04
CA PRO A 146 -34.22 -1.76 -12.34
C PRO A 146 -33.18 -0.82 -11.73
N ALA A 147 -33.47 0.48 -11.65
CA ALA A 147 -32.58 1.47 -11.06
C ALA A 147 -32.45 1.30 -9.53
N LEU A 148 -33.53 0.90 -8.85
CA LEU A 148 -33.53 0.65 -7.41
C LEU A 148 -32.76 -0.64 -7.09
N LEU A 149 -32.86 -1.67 -7.93
CA LEU A 149 -32.04 -2.87 -7.77
C LEU A 149 -30.55 -2.56 -7.93
N LEU A 150 -30.20 -1.81 -8.97
CA LEU A 150 -28.81 -1.46 -9.28
C LEU A 150 -28.16 -0.63 -8.14
N THR A 151 -28.93 0.20 -7.44
CA THR A 151 -28.46 0.96 -6.26
C THR A 151 -28.58 0.19 -4.94
N GLY A 152 -29.61 -0.64 -4.78
CA GLY A 152 -29.91 -1.35 -3.54
C GLY A 152 -29.04 -2.58 -3.29
N LEU A 153 -28.74 -3.37 -4.33
CA LEU A 153 -27.91 -4.57 -4.21
C LEU A 153 -26.52 -4.31 -3.61
N PRO A 154 -25.73 -3.32 -4.10
CA PRO A 154 -24.39 -3.04 -3.55
C PRO A 154 -24.43 -2.40 -2.16
N CYS A 155 -25.57 -1.83 -1.73
CA CYS A 155 -25.74 -1.34 -0.36
C CYS A 155 -25.75 -2.49 0.67
N ILE A 156 -26.15 -3.70 0.29
CA ILE A 156 -26.20 -4.87 1.19
C ILE A 156 -24.80 -5.24 1.73
N PRO A 157 -23.77 -5.51 0.90
CA PRO A 157 -22.43 -5.78 1.41
C PRO A 157 -21.84 -4.61 2.20
N VAL A 158 -22.08 -3.36 1.78
CA VAL A 158 -21.62 -2.16 2.51
C VAL A 158 -22.25 -2.12 3.90
N PHE A 159 -23.55 -2.40 4.01
CA PHE A 159 -24.23 -2.49 5.29
C PHE A 159 -23.69 -3.65 6.15
N LEU A 160 -23.45 -4.82 5.57
CA LEU A 160 -22.87 -5.96 6.31
C LEU A 160 -21.47 -5.66 6.83
N ILE A 161 -20.63 -5.00 6.03
CA ILE A 161 -19.27 -4.62 6.43
C ILE A 161 -19.31 -3.53 7.50
N THR A 162 -20.10 -2.48 7.32
CA THR A 162 -20.26 -1.40 8.31
C THR A 162 -20.84 -1.93 9.62
N PHE A 163 -21.85 -2.80 9.56
CA PHE A 163 -22.37 -3.50 10.72
C PHE A 163 -21.29 -4.36 11.42
N LYS A 164 -20.40 -5.00 10.66
CA LYS A 164 -19.28 -5.78 11.22
C LYS A 164 -18.20 -4.91 11.87
N MET A 165 -18.01 -3.69 11.39
CA MET A 165 -17.07 -2.72 11.98
C MET A 165 -17.51 -2.28 13.38
N VAL A 166 -18.82 -2.29 13.65
CA VAL A 166 -19.35 -2.05 15.00
C VAL A 166 -19.09 -3.27 15.87
N GLN A 167 -18.02 -3.22 16.67
CA GLN A 167 -17.65 -4.25 17.66
C GLN A 167 -18.59 -4.19 18.87
N TRP A 168 -19.88 -4.45 18.67
CA TRP A 168 -20.90 -4.40 19.73
C TRP A 168 -20.54 -5.30 20.93
N GLU A 169 -19.79 -6.38 20.69
CA GLU A 169 -19.29 -7.29 21.73
C GLU A 169 -18.34 -6.59 22.72
N ASP A 170 -17.54 -5.62 22.25
CA ASP A 170 -16.62 -4.86 23.09
C ASP A 170 -17.33 -3.76 23.86
N SER A 171 -18.21 -3.02 23.18
CA SER A 171 -19.09 -2.05 23.84
C SER A 171 -19.98 -2.72 24.90
N LEU A 172 -20.50 -3.91 24.60
CA LEU A 172 -21.28 -4.70 25.55
C LEU A 172 -20.41 -5.19 26.71
N LEU A 173 -19.20 -5.68 26.44
CA LEU A 173 -18.30 -6.16 27.50
C LEU A 173 -17.86 -5.02 28.43
N GLU A 174 -17.62 -3.82 27.90
CA GLU A 174 -17.34 -2.62 28.69
C GLU A 174 -18.56 -2.18 29.51
N PHE A 175 -19.74 -2.17 28.90
CA PHE A 175 -20.99 -1.90 29.61
C PHE A 175 -21.23 -2.91 30.73
N LEU A 176 -21.02 -4.21 30.47
CA LEU A 176 -21.16 -5.28 31.46
C LEU A 176 -20.15 -5.16 32.59
N ARG A 177 -18.91 -4.73 32.33
CA ARG A 177 -17.92 -4.44 33.39
C ARG A 177 -18.36 -3.25 34.25
N LYS A 178 -18.92 -2.21 33.65
CA LYS A 178 -19.41 -1.01 34.36
C LYS A 178 -20.70 -1.28 35.14
N ALA A 179 -21.57 -2.13 34.61
CA ALA A 179 -22.83 -2.54 35.24
C ALA A 179 -22.68 -3.70 36.24
N GLY A 180 -21.60 -4.50 36.12
CA GLY A 180 -21.32 -5.67 36.95
C GLY A 180 -21.39 -5.45 38.46
N PRO A 181 -20.89 -4.33 39.02
CA PRO A 181 -21.00 -4.04 40.45
C PRO A 181 -22.44 -3.79 40.92
N ARG A 182 -23.37 -3.46 40.01
CA ARG A 182 -24.77 -3.11 40.34
C ARG A 182 -25.73 -4.30 40.27
N LEU A 183 -25.36 -5.41 39.62
CA LEU A 183 -26.22 -6.58 39.42
C LEU A 183 -25.62 -7.83 40.07
N PRO A 184 -26.25 -8.41 41.12
CA PRO A 184 -25.68 -9.53 41.88
C PRO A 184 -25.52 -10.82 41.05
N VAL A 185 -26.37 -11.03 40.04
CA VAL A 185 -26.28 -12.19 39.13
C VAL A 185 -25.07 -12.08 38.18
N LEU A 186 -24.76 -10.86 37.70
CA LEU A 186 -23.61 -10.64 36.83
C LEU A 186 -22.27 -10.82 37.55
N ARG A 187 -22.22 -10.62 38.87
CA ARG A 187 -21.00 -10.84 39.68
C ARG A 187 -20.52 -12.29 39.64
N HIS A 188 -21.40 -13.26 39.41
CA HIS A 188 -21.04 -14.67 39.29
C HIS A 188 -20.42 -15.00 37.93
N PHE A 189 -20.94 -14.39 36.84
CA PHE A 189 -20.44 -14.61 35.48
C PHE A 189 -19.25 -13.72 35.10
N LEU A 190 -19.25 -12.46 35.56
CA LEU A 190 -18.19 -11.49 35.36
C LEU A 190 -17.46 -11.25 36.69
N PRO A 191 -16.22 -11.77 36.87
CA PRO A 191 -15.44 -11.48 38.04
C PRO A 191 -15.11 -9.99 38.05
N ALA A 192 -15.22 -9.39 39.24
CA ALA A 192 -14.88 -8.00 39.48
C ALA A 192 -13.49 -7.64 38.90
N PRO A 193 -13.26 -6.36 38.52
CA PRO A 193 -11.93 -5.91 38.12
C PRO A 193 -10.92 -6.29 39.22
N VAL A 194 -10.08 -7.27 38.92
CA VAL A 194 -9.00 -7.71 39.80
C VAL A 194 -7.94 -6.61 39.77
N ALA A 195 -7.72 -5.96 40.91
CA ALA A 195 -6.63 -5.00 41.06
C ALA A 195 -5.30 -5.73 40.78
N ASN A 196 -4.45 -5.17 39.92
CA ASN A 196 -3.08 -5.66 39.76
C ASN A 196 -2.37 -5.55 41.12
N GLU A 197 -1.68 -6.60 41.55
CA GLU A 197 -0.84 -6.57 42.77
C GLU A 197 0.22 -5.45 42.72
N SER A 198 0.58 -4.99 41.51
CA SER A 198 1.52 -3.88 41.27
C SER A 198 0.92 -2.47 41.40
N GLY A 199 -0.41 -2.31 41.51
CA GLY A 199 -1.05 -0.98 41.60
C GLY A 199 -0.98 -0.11 40.34
N THR A 200 -0.36 -0.59 39.25
CA THR A 200 -0.25 0.15 37.97
C THR A 200 -1.44 -0.14 37.04
N ASN A 201 -2.04 0.93 36.53
CA ASN A 201 -3.21 0.93 35.63
C ASN A 201 -2.83 0.90 34.13
N ASN A 202 -1.68 0.34 33.79
CA ASN A 202 -1.24 0.33 32.39
C ASN A 202 -1.77 -0.91 31.68
N GLU A 203 -3.07 -0.92 31.40
CA GLU A 203 -3.66 -1.88 30.46
C GLU A 203 -3.52 -1.35 29.04
N THR A 204 -2.41 -1.65 28.38
CA THR A 204 -2.45 -1.76 26.92
C THR A 204 -3.24 -3.03 26.62
N VAL A 205 -4.57 -2.88 26.49
CA VAL A 205 -5.41 -3.90 25.87
C VAL A 205 -4.72 -4.24 24.56
N VAL A 206 -4.31 -5.51 24.40
CA VAL A 206 -3.85 -6.02 23.11
C VAL A 206 -5.06 -5.93 22.19
N THR A 207 -5.24 -4.76 21.57
CA THR A 207 -6.21 -4.56 20.51
C THR A 207 -5.73 -5.47 19.41
N GLU A 208 -6.43 -6.60 19.22
CA GLU A 208 -6.24 -7.43 18.03
C GLU A 208 -6.25 -6.49 16.84
N GLU A 209 -5.12 -6.40 16.13
CA GLU A 209 -5.05 -5.64 14.90
C GLU A 209 -6.23 -6.06 14.02
N MET A 210 -7.02 -5.06 13.62
CA MET A 210 -8.17 -5.29 12.77
C MET A 210 -7.64 -5.65 11.39
N SER A 211 -7.33 -6.93 11.18
CA SER A 211 -7.00 -7.43 9.85
C SER A 211 -8.22 -7.22 8.96
N CYS A 212 -8.12 -6.28 8.02
CA CYS A 212 -9.20 -5.92 7.10
C CYS A 212 -9.78 -7.17 6.44
N THR A 213 -8.93 -8.11 6.00
CA THR A 213 -9.34 -9.37 5.38
C THR A 213 -10.27 -10.19 6.28
N ARG A 214 -10.00 -10.27 7.58
CA ARG A 214 -10.86 -10.98 8.55
C ARG A 214 -12.22 -10.32 8.70
N VAL A 215 -12.27 -8.98 8.67
CA VAL A 215 -13.53 -8.23 8.75
C VAL A 215 -14.34 -8.41 7.46
N PHE A 216 -13.72 -8.24 6.29
CA PHE A 216 -14.35 -8.44 4.99
C PHE A 216 -14.88 -9.87 4.83
N THR A 217 -14.03 -10.88 5.00
CA THR A 217 -14.43 -12.29 4.87
C THR A 217 -15.50 -12.66 5.90
N GLY A 218 -15.37 -12.19 7.14
CA GLY A 218 -16.35 -12.45 8.19
C GLY A 218 -17.69 -11.73 8.01
N ALA A 219 -17.74 -10.62 7.28
CA ALA A 219 -18.98 -9.93 6.89
C ALA A 219 -19.63 -10.63 5.70
N LEU A 220 -18.84 -10.99 4.68
CA LEU A 220 -19.35 -11.61 3.46
C LEU A 220 -19.83 -13.06 3.66
N LEU A 221 -19.31 -13.77 4.65
CA LEU A 221 -19.80 -15.10 5.04
C LEU A 221 -21.00 -15.04 6.00
N LEU A 222 -21.40 -13.86 6.49
CA LEU A 222 -22.49 -13.76 7.46
C LEU A 222 -23.82 -14.29 6.92
N PRO A 223 -24.25 -13.95 5.68
CA PRO A 223 -25.53 -14.44 5.15
C PRO A 223 -25.56 -15.96 4.95
N THR A 224 -24.46 -16.56 4.50
CA THR A 224 -24.36 -18.02 4.33
C THR A 224 -24.38 -18.76 5.65
N ILE A 225 -23.68 -18.25 6.67
CA ILE A 225 -23.71 -18.83 8.01
C ILE A 225 -25.10 -18.67 8.62
N ALA A 226 -25.75 -17.51 8.42
CA ALA A 226 -27.09 -17.25 8.93
C ALA A 226 -28.14 -18.20 8.31
N THR A 227 -28.08 -18.47 7.00
CA THR A 227 -28.98 -19.43 6.34
C THR A 227 -28.75 -20.84 6.84
N ILE A 228 -27.50 -21.31 6.88
CA ILE A 228 -27.16 -22.66 7.37
C ILE A 228 -27.61 -22.84 8.83
N THR A 229 -27.32 -21.86 9.69
CA THR A 229 -27.69 -21.92 11.12
C THR A 229 -29.21 -21.89 11.28
N GLY A 230 -29.91 -21.07 10.50
CA GLY A 230 -31.38 -21.01 10.49
C GLY A 230 -32.01 -22.32 10.05
N ASP A 231 -31.48 -22.92 8.98
CA ASP A 231 -31.94 -24.21 8.43
C ASP A 231 -31.65 -25.37 9.39
N LEU A 232 -30.58 -25.31 10.17
CA LEU A 232 -30.25 -26.34 11.15
C LEU A 232 -31.15 -26.26 12.39
N LEU A 233 -31.39 -25.05 12.92
CA LEU A 233 -32.06 -24.86 14.21
C LEU A 233 -33.58 -24.68 14.10
N TYR A 234 -34.07 -24.02 13.05
CA TYR A 234 -35.44 -23.51 12.98
C TYR A 234 -36.25 -24.05 11.80
N LYS A 235 -35.71 -25.01 11.05
CA LYS A 235 -36.41 -25.64 9.90
C LYS A 235 -37.77 -26.23 10.23
N ASN A 236 -37.94 -26.76 11.44
CA ASN A 236 -39.19 -27.38 11.87
C ASN A 236 -40.16 -26.39 12.55
N THR A 237 -39.69 -25.21 12.95
CA THR A 237 -40.48 -24.26 13.76
C THR A 237 -41.09 -23.15 12.91
N ILE A 238 -40.40 -22.71 11.85
CA ILE A 238 -40.78 -21.51 11.08
C ILE A 238 -40.89 -21.86 9.59
N ARG A 239 -42.03 -21.53 8.99
CA ARG A 239 -42.34 -21.80 7.57
C ARG A 239 -41.71 -20.79 6.60
N SER A 240 -41.47 -19.55 7.04
CA SER A 240 -40.86 -18.50 6.20
C SER A 240 -39.33 -18.60 6.19
N SER A 241 -38.74 -18.66 4.99
CA SER A 241 -37.28 -18.71 4.77
C SER A 241 -36.57 -17.49 5.36
N VAL A 242 -37.10 -16.28 5.12
CA VAL A 242 -36.51 -15.02 5.57
C VAL A 242 -36.44 -14.96 7.09
N GLN A 243 -37.53 -15.29 7.79
CA GLN A 243 -37.56 -15.28 9.25
C GLN A 243 -36.60 -16.32 9.84
N ARG A 244 -36.49 -17.49 9.19
CA ARG A 244 -35.56 -18.54 9.58
C ARG A 244 -34.10 -18.08 9.47
N THR A 245 -33.73 -17.44 8.37
CA THR A 245 -32.39 -16.88 8.17
C THR A 245 -32.08 -15.75 9.15
N LEU A 246 -33.02 -14.84 9.40
CA LEU A 246 -32.84 -13.75 10.36
C LEU A 246 -32.60 -14.28 11.78
N LEU A 247 -33.37 -15.29 12.20
CA LEU A 247 -33.22 -15.90 13.52
C LEU A 247 -31.91 -16.71 13.63
N GLY A 248 -31.51 -17.40 12.54
CA GLY A 248 -30.19 -18.04 12.41
C GLY A 248 -29.02 -17.05 12.50
N GLY A 249 -29.16 -15.87 11.87
CA GLY A 249 -28.18 -14.79 11.96
C GLY A 249 -28.07 -14.21 13.38
N LEU A 250 -29.21 -13.96 14.03
CA LEU A 250 -29.25 -13.44 15.41
C LEU A 250 -28.61 -14.42 16.39
N THR A 251 -28.97 -15.71 16.29
CA THR A 251 -28.37 -16.75 17.14
C THR A 251 -26.87 -16.88 16.91
N PHE A 252 -26.40 -16.87 15.66
CA PHE A 252 -24.97 -16.89 15.36
C PHE A 252 -24.23 -15.68 15.96
N ILE A 253 -24.78 -14.47 15.83
CA ILE A 253 -24.18 -13.26 16.40
C ILE A 253 -24.06 -13.37 17.92
N ILE A 254 -25.13 -13.82 18.60
CA ILE A 254 -25.14 -14.01 20.05
C ILE A 254 -24.10 -15.05 20.48
N VAL A 255 -24.12 -16.25 19.88
CA VAL A 255 -23.20 -17.34 20.23
C VAL A 255 -21.75 -16.92 20.01
N ARG A 256 -21.44 -16.31 18.85
CA ARG A 256 -20.11 -15.78 18.55
C ARG A 256 -19.67 -14.72 19.57
N GLY A 257 -20.57 -13.79 19.92
CA GLY A 257 -20.30 -12.74 20.90
C GLY A 257 -19.97 -13.34 22.27
N VAL A 258 -20.77 -14.29 22.75
CA VAL A 258 -20.52 -14.99 24.03
C VAL A 258 -19.17 -15.71 24.03
N ILE A 259 -18.84 -16.45 22.96
CA ILE A 259 -17.55 -17.14 22.85
C ILE A 259 -16.39 -16.15 22.87
N LYS A 260 -16.48 -15.04 22.13
CA LYS A 260 -15.41 -14.03 22.07
C LYS A 260 -15.26 -13.29 23.39
N MET A 261 -16.37 -12.95 24.05
CA MET A 261 -16.36 -12.36 25.39
C MET A 261 -15.71 -13.31 26.41
N TYR A 262 -16.06 -14.60 26.38
CA TYR A 262 -15.46 -15.62 27.24
C TYR A 262 -13.95 -15.75 27.00
N HIS A 263 -13.52 -15.80 25.73
CA HIS A 263 -12.09 -15.84 25.38
C HIS A 263 -11.35 -14.60 25.90
N LYS A 264 -11.89 -13.39 25.66
CA LYS A 264 -11.31 -12.14 26.17
C LYS A 264 -11.22 -12.13 27.69
N GLN A 265 -12.23 -12.67 28.37
CA GLN A 265 -12.23 -12.80 29.82
C GLN A 265 -11.17 -13.79 30.34
N GLN A 266 -10.96 -14.92 29.66
CA GLN A 266 -9.91 -15.88 30.01
C GLN A 266 -8.50 -15.30 29.78
N VAL A 267 -8.30 -14.61 28.65
CA VAL A 267 -7.04 -13.91 28.36
C VAL A 267 -6.78 -12.81 29.41
N TYR A 268 -7.79 -12.03 29.78
CA TYR A 268 -7.70 -11.03 30.84
C TYR A 268 -7.25 -11.66 32.17
N LYS A 269 -7.88 -12.77 32.60
CA LYS A 269 -7.48 -13.51 33.82
C LYS A 269 -6.02 -13.98 33.76
N ARG A 270 -5.58 -14.50 32.60
CA ARG A 270 -4.20 -14.97 32.38
C ARG A 270 -3.19 -13.83 32.46
N LEU A 271 -3.46 -12.71 31.78
CA LEU A 271 -2.57 -11.55 31.75
C LEU A 271 -2.46 -10.86 33.13
N ARG A 272 -3.57 -10.76 33.87
CA ARG A 272 -3.58 -10.19 35.24
C ARG A 272 -2.80 -11.02 36.25
N ARG A 273 -2.66 -12.33 36.03
CA ARG A 273 -1.84 -13.23 36.87
C ARG A 273 -0.41 -13.37 36.36
N ARG A 274 0.01 -12.66 35.30
CA ARG A 274 1.38 -12.75 34.83
C ARG A 274 2.31 -12.18 35.91
N ARG A 275 3.32 -12.95 36.27
CA ARG A 275 4.43 -12.50 37.12
C ARG A 275 5.70 -12.62 36.29
N ILE A 276 6.52 -11.56 36.32
CA ILE A 276 7.88 -11.63 35.81
C ILE A 276 8.68 -12.23 36.97
N LEU A 277 9.28 -13.39 36.75
CA LEU A 277 10.11 -14.05 37.74
C LEU A 277 11.50 -13.43 37.72
N ASP A 278 12.14 -13.36 38.88
CA ASP A 278 13.54 -12.94 38.98
C ASP A 278 14.45 -13.98 38.31
N TYR A 279 15.54 -13.52 37.71
CA TYR A 279 16.54 -14.38 37.10
C TYR A 279 17.27 -15.19 38.17
N SER A 280 17.28 -16.52 38.02
CA SER A 280 18.11 -17.44 38.81
C SER A 280 18.81 -18.42 37.89
N PRO A 281 20.12 -18.67 38.05
CA PRO A 281 20.87 -19.61 37.19
C PRO A 281 20.28 -21.02 37.21
N SER A 282 19.64 -21.43 38.32
CA SER A 282 18.95 -22.73 38.43
C SER A 282 17.71 -22.86 37.53
N ILE A 283 17.07 -21.74 37.15
CA ILE A 283 15.87 -21.74 36.30
C ILE A 283 16.28 -21.83 34.82
N GLU A 284 17.43 -21.27 34.45
CA GLU A 284 17.97 -21.31 33.08
C GLU A 284 18.37 -22.74 32.65
N GLU A 285 18.89 -23.54 33.59
CA GLU A 285 19.18 -24.96 33.36
C GLU A 285 17.90 -25.82 33.17
N GLU A 286 16.78 -25.45 33.80
CA GLU A 286 15.50 -26.18 33.75
C GLU A 286 14.71 -25.91 32.45
N PHE A 287 14.85 -24.73 31.84
CA PHE A 287 14.23 -24.39 30.55
C PHE A 287 15.11 -24.73 29.33
N SER A 288 16.36 -25.16 29.55
CA SER A 288 17.31 -25.57 28.49
C SER A 288 17.31 -27.08 28.21
N GLN A 289 16.52 -27.87 28.95
CA GLN A 289 16.18 -29.28 28.65
C GLN A 289 14.82 -29.39 27.96
#